data_AF-A0A7J7RJD2-F1
#
_entry.id   AF-A0A7J7RJD2-F1
#
_cell.length_a   1.000
_cell.length_b   1.000
_cell.length_c   1.000
_cell.angle_alpha   90.00
_cell.angle_beta   90.00
_cell.angle_gamma   90.00
#
_symmetry.space_group_name_H-M   'P 1'
#
loop_
_entity.id
_entity.type
_entity.pdbx_description
1 polymer ?
#
loop_
_entity_poly.entity_id
_entity_poly.type
_entity_poly.pdbx_seq_one_letter_code
_entity_poly.pdbx_strand_id
1 'polypeptide(L)' 'MVLNKIAKGAKELDIAATLEHLRDQRPGMVQTKEQFEFALTAVAEEVNAILQALPQ' A
#
# COMPACT_ATOMS: atom_id res chain seq x y z
N MET A 1 -0.99 -5.82 -5.51
CA MET A 1 -1.17 -4.50 -4.85
C MET A 1 -1.27 -4.71 -3.34
N VAL A 2 -0.71 -3.79 -2.56
CA VAL A 2 -0.41 -3.92 -1.12
C VAL A 2 -1.62 -4.40 -0.28
N LEU A 3 -2.77 -3.73 -0.39
CA LEU A 3 -3.99 -4.08 0.37
C LEU A 3 -4.48 -5.51 0.09
N ASN A 4 -4.38 -5.99 -1.16
CA ASN A 4 -4.72 -7.37 -1.50
C ASN A 4 -3.77 -8.39 -0.87
N LYS A 5 -2.53 -8.01 -0.54
CA LYS A 5 -1.60 -8.87 0.20
C LYS A 5 -1.95 -8.89 1.69
N ILE A 6 -2.37 -7.77 2.27
CA ILE A 6 -2.85 -7.70 3.68
C ILE A 6 -4.10 -8.54 3.87
N ALA A 7 -5.09 -8.40 2.98
CA ALA A 7 -6.31 -9.21 3.02
C ALA A 7 -6.02 -10.72 2.91
N LYS A 8 -4.85 -11.11 2.40
CA LYS A 8 -4.37 -12.49 2.31
C LYS A 8 -3.41 -12.89 3.44
N GLY A 9 -3.25 -12.06 4.47
CA GLY A 9 -2.45 -12.37 5.66
C GLY A 9 -0.96 -12.06 5.55
N ALA A 10 -0.53 -11.21 4.62
CA ALA A 10 0.86 -10.75 4.57
C ALA A 10 1.19 -9.95 5.84
N LYS A 11 2.24 -10.37 6.54
CA LYS A 11 2.69 -9.75 7.81
C LYS A 11 3.55 -8.50 7.62
N GLU A 12 4.23 -8.39 6.48
CA GLU A 12 5.09 -7.26 6.15
C GLU A 12 4.92 -6.85 4.70
N LEU A 13 5.03 -5.54 4.45
CA LEU A 13 4.88 -4.95 3.13
C LEU A 13 5.90 -3.87 2.89
N ASP A 14 6.62 -4.02 1.79
CA ASP A 14 7.46 -2.97 1.24
C ASP A 14 6.66 -2.17 0.20
N ILE A 15 6.21 -0.98 0.62
CA ILE A 15 5.45 -0.08 -0.24
C ILE A 15 6.34 0.55 -1.31
N ALA A 16 7.63 0.79 -1.02
CA ALA A 16 8.58 1.34 -1.99
C ALA A 16 8.84 0.33 -3.11
N ALA A 17 9.15 -0.93 -2.78
CA ALA A 17 9.31 -1.99 -3.77
C ALA A 17 8.03 -2.24 -4.57
N THR A 18 6.85 -2.07 -3.96
CA THR A 18 5.58 -2.18 -4.68
C THR A 18 5.39 -1.03 -5.67
N LEU A 19 5.80 0.19 -5.33
CA LEU A 19 5.74 1.33 -6.23
C LEU A 19 6.74 1.18 -7.38
N GLU A 20 7.97 0.72 -7.12
CA GLU A 20 8.95 0.43 -8.17
C GLU A 20 8.41 -0.62 -9.15
N HIS A 21 7.84 -1.71 -8.64
CA HIS A 21 7.21 -2.72 -9.49
C HIS A 21 6.06 -2.16 -10.36
N LEU A 22 5.28 -1.20 -9.85
CA LEU A 22 4.24 -0.52 -10.64
C LEU A 22 4.84 0.37 -11.74
N ARG A 23 5.97 1.03 -11.46
CA ARG A 23 6.69 1.87 -12.44
C ARG A 23 7.36 1.04 -13.54
N ASP A 24 7.80 -0.18 -13.23
CA ASP A 24 8.29 -1.13 -14.24
C ASP A 24 7.21 -1.50 -15.27
N GLN A 25 5.96 -1.62 -14.82
CA GLN A 25 4.82 -1.96 -15.71
C GLN A 25 4.22 -0.73 -16.39
N ARG A 26 4.19 0.42 -15.70
CA ARG A 26 3.63 1.67 -16.20
C ARG A 26 4.49 2.86 -15.72
N PRO A 27 5.38 3.37 -16.58
CA PRO A 27 6.21 4.52 -16.25
C PRO A 27 5.37 5.74 -15.84
N GLY A 28 5.88 6.54 -14.90
CA GLY A 28 5.21 7.77 -14.46
C GLY A 28 4.06 7.57 -13.46
N MET A 29 3.92 6.39 -12.85
CA MET A 29 3.02 6.20 -11.71
C MET A 29 3.60 6.85 -10.44
N VAL A 30 2.79 7.65 -9.74
CA VAL A 30 3.12 8.38 -8.49
C VAL A 30 4.40 9.20 -8.66
N GLN A 31 4.30 10.40 -9.22
CA GLN A 31 5.46 11.19 -9.65
C GLN A 31 5.92 12.21 -8.60
N THR A 32 5.03 12.65 -7.73
CA THR A 32 5.34 13.68 -6.73
C THR A 32 5.44 13.10 -5.33
N LYS A 33 6.14 13.82 -4.47
CA LYS A 33 6.27 13.46 -3.05
C LYS A 33 4.90 13.42 -2.37
N GLU A 34 4.03 14.38 -2.69
CA GLU A 34 2.68 14.49 -2.11
C GLU A 34 1.82 13.29 -2.52
N GLN A 35 1.94 12.81 -3.76
CA GLN A 35 1.24 11.59 -4.20
C GLN A 35 1.74 10.34 -3.46
N PHE A 36 3.05 10.29 -3.16
CA PHE A 36 3.62 9.19 -2.40
C PHE A 36 3.15 9.22 -0.93
N GLU A 37 3.19 10.37 -0.29
CA GLU A 37 2.71 10.57 1.08
C GLU A 37 1.21 10.27 1.21
N PHE A 38 0.42 10.69 0.21
CA PHE A 38 -1.00 10.36 0.12
C PHE A 38 -1.22 8.84 0.05
N ALA A 39 -0.50 8.15 -0.85
CA ALA A 39 -0.63 6.70 -1.00
C ALA A 39 -0.23 5.96 0.28
N LEU A 40 0.82 6.41 0.97
CA LEU A 40 1.28 5.82 2.22
C LEU A 40 0.24 5.98 3.34
N THR A 41 -0.32 7.18 3.48
CA THR A 41 -1.36 7.51 4.46
C THR A 41 -2.61 6.67 4.22
N ALA A 42 -3.11 6.64 2.98
CA ALA A 42 -4.31 5.87 2.62
C ALA A 42 -4.13 4.37 2.89
N VAL A 43 -2.94 3.81 2.60
CA VAL A 43 -2.65 2.40 2.95
C VAL A 43 -2.69 2.20 4.46
N ALA A 44 -2.06 3.08 5.24
CA ALA A 44 -2.04 2.96 6.70
C ALA A 44 -3.44 3.03 7.33
N GLU A 45 -4.28 3.96 6.86
CA GLU A 45 -5.68 4.10 7.28
C GLU A 45 -6.48 2.82 7.00
N GLU A 46 -6.34 2.27 5.80
CA GLU A 46 -7.04 1.05 5.41
C GLU A 46 -6.55 -0.17 6.20
N VAL A 47 -5.23 -0.29 6.46
CA VAL A 47 -4.69 -1.35 7.33
C VAL A 47 -5.31 -1.26 8.72
N ASN A 48 -5.33 -0.06 9.30
CA ASN A 48 -5.89 0.15 10.63
C ASN A 48 -7.39 -0.19 10.66
N ALA A 49 -8.16 0.21 9.64
CA ALA A 49 -9.57 -0.14 9.53
C ALA A 49 -9.79 -1.67 9.44
N ILE A 50 -8.99 -2.37 8.64
CA ILE A 50 -9.04 -3.84 8.54
C ILE A 50 -8.72 -4.49 9.89
N LEU A 51 -7.66 -4.05 10.57
CA LEU A 51 -7.27 -4.60 11.88
C LEU A 51 -8.37 -4.39 12.94
N GLN A 52 -9.03 -3.24 12.93
CA GLN A 52 -10.16 -2.96 13.83
C GLN A 52 -11.41 -3.81 13.52
N ALA A 53 -11.57 -4.26 12.28
CA ALA A 53 -12.70 -5.07 11.84
C ALA A 53 -12.50 -6.59 12.07
N LEU A 54 -11.29 -7.05 12.41
CA LEU A 54 -11.01 -8.46 12.68
C LEU A 54 -11.52 -8.86 14.08
N PRO A 55 -12.22 -10.01 14.22
CA PRO A 55 -12.57 -10.56 15.54
C PRO A 55 -11.30 -10.88 16.33
N GLN A 56 -11.28 -10.54 17.62
CA GLN A 56 -10.17 -10.86 18.54
C GLN A 56 -10.16 -12.35 18.92
#